data_AF-A0A6A4GEA0-F1
#
_entry.id   AF-A0A6A4GEA0-F1
#
_cell.length_a   1.000
_cell.length_b   1.000
_cell.length_c   1.000
_cell.angle_alpha   90.00
_cell.angle_beta   90.00
_cell.angle_gamma   90.00
#
_symmetry.space_group_name_H-M   'P 1'
#
loop_
_entity.id
_entity.type
_entity.pdbx_description
1 polymer ?
#
loop_
_entity_poly.entity_id
_entity_poly.type
_entity_poly.pdbx_seq_one_letter_code
_entity_poly.pdbx_strand_id
1 'polypeptide(L)'
;MPVSTSTTFFYSLAPSSHGALQKINTNDFVGGPMELTIVKTLVRTANLRRWLHRPDCPEAVRQIKVLFDKCFVPRKGAFRAYAKHNGVNFSPHTTHKGNANIIYRPTCSGTLLAGQIQRIENVGNTVRLHVRRHSPLSTSLYDPFLRYPHLQAKTYSSNLSDTEDIIDLDDIVAHAARYDYSHGRSVMLNLSRQ
;
A
#
# COMPACT_ATOMS: atom_id res chain seq x y z
N MET A 1 -4.22 -50.22 -28.32
CA MET A 1 -4.20 -48.88 -28.94
C MET A 1 -5.06 -47.96 -28.07
N PRO A 2 -4.63 -46.72 -27.80
CA PRO A 2 -4.76 -45.98 -26.52
C PRO A 2 -6.05 -45.14 -26.45
N VAL A 3 -6.46 -44.43 -25.37
CA VAL A 3 -5.87 -43.18 -24.83
C VAL A 3 -6.45 -42.81 -23.43
N SER A 4 -5.51 -42.48 -22.52
CA SER A 4 -5.48 -41.48 -21.44
C SER A 4 -6.52 -41.40 -20.30
N THR A 5 -6.02 -41.86 -19.15
CA THR A 5 -6.13 -41.31 -17.79
C THR A 5 -6.09 -39.78 -17.64
N SER A 6 -6.60 -39.35 -16.48
CA SER A 6 -6.23 -38.14 -15.71
C SER A 6 -6.93 -36.83 -16.08
N THR A 7 -8.13 -36.64 -15.55
CA THR A 7 -8.59 -35.32 -15.10
C THR A 7 -9.43 -35.55 -13.85
N THR A 8 -8.97 -34.98 -12.74
CA THR A 8 -9.65 -34.74 -11.43
C THR A 8 -8.77 -35.19 -10.26
N PHE A 9 -7.60 -34.57 -10.10
CA PHE A 9 -6.89 -34.49 -8.83
C PHE A 9 -6.09 -33.18 -8.79
N PHE A 10 -6.82 -32.06 -8.83
CA PHE A 10 -6.27 -30.74 -8.52
C PHE A 10 -7.18 -30.05 -7.50
N TYR A 11 -7.35 -30.68 -6.34
CA TYR A 11 -7.76 -30.01 -5.12
C TYR A 11 -6.83 -30.43 -3.99
N SER A 12 -5.92 -29.53 -3.64
CA SER A 12 -5.47 -29.20 -2.28
C SER A 12 -4.03 -28.69 -2.31
N LEU A 13 -3.76 -27.69 -1.45
CA LEU A 13 -2.49 -27.03 -1.21
C LEU A 13 -2.15 -25.81 -2.09
N ALA A 14 -3.08 -24.84 -2.14
CA ALA A 14 -2.68 -23.44 -2.32
C ALA A 14 -3.69 -22.43 -1.72
N PRO A 15 -3.87 -22.34 -0.39
CA PRO A 15 -4.74 -21.30 0.19
C PRO A 15 -4.16 -19.88 0.04
N SER A 16 -2.86 -19.72 -0.20
CA SER A 16 -2.18 -18.42 -0.06
C SER A 16 -1.85 -17.69 -1.38
N SER A 17 -2.09 -18.30 -2.54
CA SER A 17 -1.72 -17.70 -3.85
C SER A 17 -2.90 -17.09 -4.61
N HIS A 18 -4.14 -17.43 -4.25
CA HIS A 18 -5.33 -16.86 -4.90
C HIS A 18 -5.46 -15.34 -4.67
N GLY A 19 -5.15 -14.86 -3.47
CA GLY A 19 -5.25 -13.43 -3.15
C GLY A 19 -4.20 -12.54 -3.81
N ALA A 20 -3.07 -13.09 -4.26
CA ALA A 20 -2.02 -12.33 -4.94
C ALA A 20 -2.33 -12.13 -6.44
N LEU A 21 -2.97 -13.12 -7.07
CA LEU A 21 -3.39 -13.05 -8.48
C LEU A 21 -4.60 -12.13 -8.67
N GLN A 22 -5.52 -12.08 -7.71
CA GLN A 22 -6.76 -11.29 -7.80
C GLN A 22 -6.55 -9.76 -7.72
N LYS A 23 -5.32 -9.29 -7.46
CA LYS A 23 -4.97 -7.86 -7.33
C LYS A 23 -4.22 -7.27 -8.52
N ILE A 24 -4.04 -8.05 -9.58
CA ILE A 24 -3.39 -7.57 -10.80
C ILE A 24 -4.49 -6.96 -11.66
N ASN A 25 -4.42 -5.64 -11.89
CA ASN A 25 -5.32 -4.95 -12.79
C ASN A 25 -4.94 -5.32 -14.23
N THR A 26 -5.43 -6.47 -14.70
CA THR A 26 -5.40 -6.83 -16.11
C THR A 26 -6.76 -6.50 -16.70
N ASN A 27 -6.76 -5.53 -17.62
CA ASN A 27 -7.86 -5.24 -18.53
C ASN A 27 -8.34 -6.55 -19.17
N ASP A 28 -9.58 -6.95 -18.86
CA ASP A 28 -10.59 -7.76 -19.56
C ASP A 28 -10.20 -8.94 -20.49
N PHE A 29 -8.93 -9.37 -20.55
CA PHE A 29 -8.49 -10.53 -21.32
C PHE A 29 -7.94 -11.60 -20.38
N VAL A 30 -8.82 -12.49 -19.95
CA VAL A 30 -8.46 -13.71 -19.21
C VAL A 30 -7.53 -14.54 -20.09
N GLY A 31 -6.31 -14.81 -19.61
CA GLY A 31 -5.30 -15.59 -20.32
C GLY A 31 -4.29 -14.78 -21.14
N GLY A 32 -4.16 -13.47 -20.87
CA GLY A 32 -3.19 -12.62 -21.55
C GLY A 32 -1.73 -13.08 -21.35
N PRO A 33 -0.78 -12.66 -22.23
CA PRO A 33 0.63 -13.03 -22.12
C PRO A 33 1.24 -12.74 -20.74
N MET A 34 0.78 -11.68 -20.07
CA MET A 34 1.20 -11.33 -18.71
C MET A 34 0.71 -12.34 -17.68
N GLU A 35 -0.59 -12.69 -17.70
CA GLU A 35 -1.17 -13.68 -16.78
C GLU A 35 -0.53 -15.05 -16.98
N LEU A 36 -0.34 -15.47 -18.23
CA LEU A 36 0.36 -16.73 -18.55
C LEU A 36 1.79 -16.73 -18.02
N THR A 37 2.50 -15.60 -18.14
CA THR A 37 3.87 -15.46 -17.63
C THR A 37 3.91 -15.53 -16.10
N ILE A 38 2.95 -14.89 -15.42
CA ILE A 38 2.83 -14.93 -13.97
C ILE A 38 2.53 -16.36 -13.50
N VAL A 39 1.54 -17.03 -14.09
CA VAL A 39 1.17 -18.40 -13.75
C VAL A 39 2.35 -19.35 -13.98
N LYS A 40 3.02 -19.26 -15.13
CA LYS A 40 4.23 -20.06 -15.43
C LYS A 40 5.32 -19.83 -14.39
N THR A 41 5.55 -18.58 -14.00
CA THR A 41 6.54 -18.22 -12.98
C THR A 41 6.17 -18.80 -11.63
N LEU A 42 4.91 -18.66 -11.18
CA LEU A 42 4.43 -19.20 -9.92
C LEU A 42 4.56 -20.73 -9.84
N VAL A 43 4.18 -21.44 -10.90
CA VAL A 43 4.30 -22.90 -10.98
C VAL A 43 5.78 -23.32 -10.92
N ARG A 44 6.66 -22.65 -11.67
CA ARG A 44 8.11 -22.92 -11.63
C ARG A 44 8.70 -22.67 -10.24
N THR A 45 8.33 -21.57 -9.59
CA THR A 45 8.77 -21.27 -8.22
C THR A 45 8.27 -22.31 -7.22
N ALA A 46 7.00 -22.75 -7.32
CA ALA A 46 6.45 -23.80 -6.46
C ALA A 46 7.18 -25.14 -6.64
N ASN A 47 7.46 -25.53 -7.89
CA ASN A 47 8.22 -26.75 -8.19
C ASN A 47 9.65 -26.67 -7.66
N LEU A 48 10.32 -25.52 -7.80
CA LEU A 48 11.66 -25.29 -7.24
C LEU A 48 11.64 -25.39 -5.70
N ARG A 49 10.67 -24.73 -5.04
CA ARG A 49 10.52 -24.82 -3.58
C ARG A 49 10.30 -26.27 -3.14
N ARG A 50 9.46 -27.03 -3.85
CA ARG A 50 9.23 -28.45 -3.56
C ARG A 50 10.51 -29.28 -3.68
N TRP A 51 11.32 -29.05 -4.71
CA TRP A 51 12.62 -29.70 -4.89
C TRP A 51 13.63 -29.33 -3.80
N LEU A 52 13.61 -28.08 -3.33
CA LEU A 52 14.49 -27.61 -2.25
C LEU A 52 14.14 -28.17 -0.87
N HIS A 53 12.89 -28.57 -0.65
CA HIS A 53 12.43 -29.13 0.62
C HIS A 53 12.43 -30.67 0.64
N ARG A 54 12.87 -31.31 -0.45
CA ARG A 54 12.98 -32.76 -0.53
C ARG A 54 14.15 -33.26 0.33
N PRO A 55 13.98 -34.36 1.08
CA PRO A 55 15.07 -34.93 1.88
C PRO A 55 16.22 -35.45 1.02
N ASP A 56 15.95 -35.75 -0.25
CA ASP A 56 16.87 -36.23 -1.29
C ASP A 56 17.39 -35.11 -2.22
N CYS A 57 17.33 -33.84 -1.79
CA CYS A 57 17.77 -32.70 -2.61
C CYS A 57 19.28 -32.78 -2.93
N PRO A 58 19.69 -32.73 -4.22
CA PRO A 58 21.11 -32.75 -4.58
C PRO A 58 21.88 -31.57 -3.99
N GLU A 59 23.12 -31.81 -3.55
CA GLU A 59 23.92 -30.81 -2.83
C GLU A 59 24.15 -29.53 -3.66
N ALA A 60 24.33 -29.66 -4.98
CA ALA A 60 24.47 -28.50 -5.86
C ALA A 60 23.25 -27.56 -5.81
N VAL A 61 22.04 -28.11 -5.70
CA VAL A 61 20.79 -27.33 -5.59
C VAL A 61 20.66 -26.70 -4.21
N ARG A 62 21.12 -27.40 -3.15
CA ARG A 62 21.17 -26.87 -1.79
C ARG A 62 22.13 -25.69 -1.65
N GLN A 63 23.29 -25.74 -2.31
CA GLN A 63 24.23 -24.62 -2.37
C GLN A 63 23.64 -23.40 -3.09
N ILE A 64 22.90 -23.62 -4.18
CA ILE A 64 22.16 -22.55 -4.87
C ILE A 64 21.13 -21.93 -3.92
N LYS A 65 20.41 -22.71 -3.11
CA LYS A 65 19.48 -22.17 -2.10
C LYS A 65 20.18 -21.20 -1.14
N VAL A 66 21.37 -21.55 -0.65
CA VAL A 66 22.15 -20.67 0.23
C VAL A 66 22.48 -19.35 -0.46
N LEU A 67 22.84 -19.38 -1.75
CA LEU A 67 23.05 -18.17 -2.54
C LEU A 67 21.75 -17.36 -2.71
N PHE A 68 20.63 -18.03 -3.00
CA PHE A 68 19.33 -17.36 -3.08
C PHE A 68 18.91 -16.73 -1.76
N ASP A 69 19.05 -17.41 -0.64
CA ASP A 69 18.69 -16.88 0.67
C ASP A 69 19.58 -15.68 1.06
N LYS A 70 20.86 -15.68 0.64
CA LYS A 70 21.79 -14.56 0.83
C LYS A 70 21.50 -13.38 -0.09
N CYS A 71 21.20 -13.63 -1.36
CA CYS A 71 20.91 -12.58 -2.35
C CYS A 71 19.50 -12.01 -2.20
N PHE A 72 18.55 -12.82 -1.75
CA PHE A 72 17.13 -12.51 -1.64
C PHE A 72 16.64 -12.71 -0.21
N VAL A 73 17.38 -12.19 0.77
CA VAL A 73 16.86 -12.06 2.14
C VAL A 73 15.50 -11.36 2.02
N PRO A 74 14.38 -11.96 2.49
CA PRO A 74 13.14 -11.23 2.61
C PRO A 74 13.36 -10.19 3.69
N ARG A 75 13.90 -9.03 3.28
CA ARG A 75 13.77 -7.81 4.07
C ARG A 75 12.26 -7.71 4.23
N LYS A 76 11.72 -7.90 5.44
CA LYS A 76 10.46 -7.25 5.79
C LYS A 76 10.70 -5.82 5.32
N GLY A 77 10.05 -5.43 4.22
CA GLY A 77 10.42 -4.21 3.53
C GLY A 77 10.45 -3.13 4.61
N ALA A 78 11.57 -2.39 4.70
CA ALA A 78 11.61 -1.23 5.58
C ALA A 78 10.36 -0.38 5.32
N PHE A 79 9.87 -0.39 4.07
CA PHE A 79 8.61 0.18 3.66
C PHE A 79 7.53 -0.85 3.34
N ARG A 80 6.27 -0.45 3.53
CA ARG A 80 5.07 -1.20 3.16
C ARG A 80 4.14 -0.32 2.32
N ALA A 81 3.37 -0.96 1.44
CA ALA A 81 2.43 -0.27 0.55
C ALA A 81 1.14 0.18 1.28
N TYR A 82 0.72 -0.52 2.33
CA TYR A 82 -0.55 -0.26 3.01
C TYR A 82 -0.46 -0.41 4.51
N ALA A 83 -1.11 0.48 5.26
CA ALA A 83 -1.34 0.34 6.69
C ALA A 83 -2.81 0.40 7.06
N LYS A 84 -3.28 -0.56 7.85
CA LYS A 84 -4.66 -0.57 8.35
C LYS A 84 -4.66 -0.04 9.78
N HIS A 85 -5.49 0.96 10.04
CA HIS A 85 -5.68 1.52 11.38
C HIS A 85 -7.14 2.00 11.50
N ASN A 86 -7.80 1.69 12.62
CA ASN A 86 -9.22 1.97 12.88
C ASN A 86 -10.17 1.59 11.72
N GLY A 87 -9.93 0.43 11.10
CA GLY A 87 -10.74 -0.06 9.99
C GLY A 87 -10.45 0.58 8.62
N VAL A 88 -9.64 1.64 8.57
CA VAL A 88 -9.26 2.34 7.33
C VAL A 88 -7.91 1.86 6.81
N ASN A 89 -7.79 1.72 5.48
CA ASN A 89 -6.53 1.39 4.82
C ASN A 89 -5.84 2.65 4.28
N PHE A 90 -4.71 2.99 4.85
CA PHE A 90 -3.82 4.06 4.43
C PHE A 90 -2.75 3.54 3.48
N SER A 91 -2.23 4.42 2.61
CA SER A 91 -1.14 4.10 1.69
C SER A 91 -0.29 5.34 1.38
N PRO A 92 0.96 5.17 0.93
CA PRO A 92 1.71 6.24 0.28
C PRO A 92 0.95 6.85 -0.91
N HIS A 93 1.16 8.14 -1.17
CA HIS A 93 0.60 8.83 -2.34
C HIS A 93 0.94 8.15 -3.67
N THR A 94 2.16 7.60 -3.76
CA THR A 94 2.64 6.85 -4.92
C THR A 94 1.94 5.52 -5.13
N THR A 95 1.35 4.94 -4.07
CA THR A 95 0.63 3.67 -4.13
C THR A 95 -0.85 3.89 -4.44
N HIS A 96 -1.53 4.75 -3.67
CA HIS A 96 -2.94 5.08 -3.91
C HIS A 96 -3.27 6.50 -3.40
N LYS A 97 -3.50 7.42 -4.35
CA LYS A 97 -3.69 8.85 -4.05
C LYS A 97 -4.85 9.14 -3.09
N GLY A 98 -5.94 8.37 -3.19
CA GLY A 98 -7.13 8.56 -2.36
C GLY A 98 -6.94 8.13 -0.89
N ASN A 99 -5.98 7.24 -0.62
CA ASN A 99 -5.76 6.68 0.73
C ASN A 99 -4.57 7.34 1.44
N ALA A 100 -4.01 8.39 0.83
CA ALA A 100 -2.80 9.03 1.30
C ALA A 100 -3.05 10.32 2.08
N ASN A 101 -4.24 10.92 1.99
CA ASN A 101 -4.52 12.19 2.66
C ASN A 101 -5.16 11.95 4.03
N ILE A 102 -4.65 12.63 5.05
CA ILE A 102 -5.04 12.44 6.44
C ILE A 102 -5.14 13.77 7.18
N ILE A 103 -5.91 13.77 8.26
CA ILE A 103 -5.86 14.77 9.32
C ILE A 103 -5.18 14.12 10.51
N TYR A 104 -4.15 14.75 11.06
CA TYR A 104 -3.35 14.17 12.14
C TYR A 104 -2.92 15.24 13.14
N ARG A 105 -2.47 14.79 14.31
CA ARG A 105 -1.92 15.65 15.35
C ARG A 105 -0.39 15.44 15.42
N PRO A 106 0.43 16.46 15.08
CA PRO A 106 1.86 16.37 15.30
C PRO A 106 2.15 16.29 16.80
N THR A 107 3.16 15.51 17.16
CA THR A 107 3.53 15.19 18.55
C THR A 107 3.80 16.43 19.42
N CYS A 108 4.11 17.59 18.82
CA CYS A 108 4.50 18.81 19.55
C CYS A 108 3.50 19.98 19.50
N SER A 109 2.51 20.01 18.61
CA SER A 109 1.78 21.27 18.32
C SER A 109 0.31 21.30 18.75
N GLY A 110 -0.27 20.18 19.19
CA GLY A 110 -1.70 20.07 19.57
C GLY A 110 -2.71 20.40 18.45
N THR A 111 -2.23 20.97 17.34
CA THR A 111 -3.02 21.52 16.23
C THR A 111 -3.22 20.44 15.20
N LEU A 112 -4.47 20.29 14.74
CA LEU A 112 -4.78 19.35 13.68
C LEU A 112 -4.27 19.86 12.34
N LEU A 113 -3.48 19.04 11.66
CA LEU A 113 -2.90 19.36 10.37
C LEU A 113 -3.38 18.39 9.31
N ALA A 114 -3.54 18.93 8.10
CA ALA A 114 -3.74 18.16 6.88
C ALA A 114 -2.39 17.69 6.35
N GLY A 115 -2.28 16.42 5.97
CA GLY A 115 -1.06 15.86 5.44
C GLY A 115 -1.28 14.79 4.39
N GLN A 116 -0.21 14.52 3.65
CA GLN A 116 -0.15 13.46 2.67
C GLN A 116 0.98 12.48 3.01
N ILE A 117 0.62 11.20 3.14
CA ILE A 117 1.54 10.10 3.42
C ILE A 117 2.46 9.90 2.20
N GLN A 118 3.76 10.08 2.42
CA GLN A 118 4.80 9.86 1.42
C GLN A 118 5.35 8.44 1.46
N ARG A 119 5.54 7.89 2.67
CA ARG A 119 5.99 6.51 2.88
C ARG A 119 5.50 5.96 4.21
N ILE A 120 5.34 4.65 4.26
CA ILE A 120 4.99 3.90 5.47
C ILE A 120 6.15 2.98 5.80
N GLU A 121 6.77 3.19 6.95
CA GLU A 121 7.95 2.48 7.41
C GLU A 121 7.62 1.50 8.54
N ASN A 122 8.23 0.33 8.53
CA ASN A 122 8.21 -0.62 9.64
C ASN A 122 9.45 -0.37 10.51
N VAL A 123 9.23 0.05 11.76
CA VAL A 123 10.30 0.26 12.74
C VAL A 123 10.14 -0.79 13.84
N GLY A 124 10.88 -1.89 13.70
CA GLY A 124 10.71 -3.06 14.56
C GLY A 124 9.33 -3.70 14.38
N ASN A 125 8.50 -3.62 15.43
CA ASN A 125 7.11 -4.09 15.40
C ASN A 125 6.08 -2.96 15.22
N THR A 126 6.53 -1.71 15.17
CA THR A 126 5.64 -0.54 14.99
C THR A 126 5.71 -0.01 13.57
N VAL A 127 4.76 0.87 13.26
CA VAL A 127 4.59 1.45 11.93
C VAL A 127 4.64 2.96 12.06
N ARG A 128 5.52 3.59 11.29
CA ARG A 128 5.64 5.04 11.19
C ARG A 128 5.23 5.53 9.83
N LEU A 129 4.60 6.69 9.81
CA LEU A 129 4.23 7.40 8.60
C LEU A 129 5.13 8.61 8.44
N HIS A 130 5.68 8.77 7.24
CA HIS A 130 6.29 10.02 6.83
C HIS A 130 5.26 10.82 6.05
N VAL A 131 4.95 12.01 6.55
CA VAL A 131 3.83 12.82 6.08
C VAL A 131 4.35 14.18 5.70
N ARG A 132 4.01 14.65 4.50
CA ARG A 132 4.21 16.06 4.14
C ARG A 132 2.94 16.83 4.42
N ARG A 133 3.08 17.93 5.15
CA ARG A 133 1.98 18.82 5.49
C ARG A 133 1.45 19.53 4.26
N HIS A 134 0.15 19.74 4.20
CA HIS A 134 -0.41 20.71 3.27
C HIS A 134 -0.11 22.13 3.75
N SER A 135 0.39 22.97 2.85
CA SER A 135 0.63 24.37 3.17
C SER A 135 -0.69 25.09 3.45
N PRO A 136 -0.72 26.03 4.41
CA PRO A 136 -1.92 26.80 4.70
C PRO A 136 -2.38 27.57 3.45
N LEU A 137 -3.68 27.83 3.36
CA LEU A 137 -4.22 28.71 2.33
C LEU A 137 -3.61 30.11 2.49
N SER A 138 -3.20 30.74 1.37
CA SER A 138 -2.73 32.12 1.36
C SER A 138 -3.77 33.05 2.01
N THR A 139 -3.32 34.02 2.80
CA THR A 139 -4.19 35.01 3.46
C THR A 139 -4.97 35.88 2.45
N SER A 140 -4.51 35.96 1.21
CA SER A 140 -5.21 36.65 0.12
C SER A 140 -6.38 35.86 -0.49
N LEU A 141 -6.54 34.59 -0.13
CA LEU A 141 -7.56 33.71 -0.70
C LEU A 141 -8.60 33.31 0.35
N TYR A 142 -9.87 33.39 -0.02
CA TYR A 142 -10.98 32.98 0.82
C TYR A 142 -11.24 31.47 0.73
N ASP A 143 -11.51 30.83 1.87
CA ASP A 143 -12.00 29.45 1.95
C ASP A 143 -13.53 29.43 1.84
N PRO A 144 -14.10 28.92 0.73
CA PRO A 144 -15.54 28.89 0.52
C PRO A 144 -16.27 27.88 1.43
N PHE A 145 -15.56 26.90 1.97
CA PHE A 145 -16.15 25.83 2.80
C PHE A 145 -16.41 26.26 4.24
N LEU A 146 -15.88 27.41 4.67
CA LEU A 146 -16.19 28.01 5.98
C LEU A 146 -17.70 28.27 6.16
N ARG A 147 -18.44 28.47 5.06
CA ARG A 147 -19.91 28.64 5.10
C ARG A 147 -20.68 27.34 5.35
N TYR A 148 -20.01 26.19 5.24
CA TYR A 148 -20.60 24.87 5.34
C TYR A 148 -19.88 24.00 6.38
N PRO A 149 -19.90 24.39 7.67
CA PRO A 149 -19.15 23.70 8.72
C PRO A 149 -19.55 22.22 8.88
N HIS A 150 -20.79 21.88 8.54
CA HIS A 150 -21.30 20.50 8.56
C HIS A 150 -20.59 19.57 7.57
N LEU A 151 -19.99 20.12 6.49
CA LEU A 151 -19.20 19.31 5.56
C LEU A 151 -17.86 18.88 6.16
N GLN A 152 -17.38 19.52 7.24
CA GLN A 152 -16.04 19.28 7.80
C GLN A 152 -14.95 19.37 6.72
N ALA A 153 -15.15 20.30 5.79
CA ALA A 153 -14.25 20.57 4.70
C ALA A 153 -13.44 21.85 4.99
N LYS A 154 -12.16 21.84 4.63
CA LYS A 154 -11.27 22.99 4.77
C LYS A 154 -10.34 23.10 3.58
N THR A 155 -10.10 24.32 3.12
CA THR A 155 -9.20 24.59 2.01
C THR A 155 -7.77 24.81 2.50
N TYR A 156 -6.85 24.23 1.73
CA TYR A 156 -5.40 24.37 1.85
C TYR A 156 -4.81 24.79 0.49
N SER A 157 -3.53 25.14 0.49
CA SER A 157 -2.78 25.18 -0.77
C SER A 157 -2.62 23.75 -1.31
N SER A 158 -2.57 23.62 -2.64
CA SER A 158 -2.22 22.36 -3.31
C SER A 158 -0.77 21.95 -3.10
N ASN A 159 0.07 22.90 -2.67
CA ASN A 159 1.47 22.66 -2.35
C ASN A 159 1.60 21.96 -1.00
N LEU A 160 2.59 21.07 -0.94
CA LEU A 160 3.02 20.41 0.28
C LEU A 160 4.23 21.15 0.85
N SER A 161 4.41 21.05 2.17
CA SER A 161 5.64 21.47 2.84
C SER A 161 6.82 20.60 2.39
N ASP A 162 8.00 21.21 2.33
CA ASP A 162 9.26 20.49 2.07
C ASP A 162 9.68 19.61 3.24
N THR A 163 9.18 19.91 4.45
CA THR A 163 9.46 19.15 5.66
C THR A 163 8.55 17.93 5.78
N GLU A 164 9.13 16.79 6.12
CA GLU A 164 8.40 15.58 6.48
C GLU A 164 8.24 15.48 8.00
N ASP A 165 7.00 15.32 8.44
CA ASP A 165 6.69 14.91 9.80
C ASP A 165 6.72 13.40 9.87
N ILE A 166 7.23 12.86 10.99
CA ILE A 166 7.21 11.44 11.29
C ILE A 166 6.20 11.23 12.40
N ILE A 167 5.16 10.45 12.13
CA ILE A 167 4.07 10.20 13.07
C ILE A 167 3.81 8.71 13.21
N ASP A 168 3.22 8.31 14.33
CA ASP A 168 2.70 6.96 14.51
C ASP A 168 1.26 6.87 13.99
N LEU A 169 0.72 5.65 13.85
CA LEU A 169 -0.65 5.46 13.36
C LEU A 169 -1.70 6.10 14.28
N ASP A 170 -1.45 6.12 15.60
CA ASP A 170 -2.37 6.65 16.60
C ASP A 170 -2.47 8.20 16.57
N ASP A 171 -1.52 8.87 15.91
CA ASP A 171 -1.56 10.32 15.70
C ASP A 171 -2.55 10.72 14.60
N ILE A 172 -3.03 9.76 13.80
CA ILE A 172 -4.04 9.99 12.76
C ILE A 172 -5.39 10.21 13.42
N VAL A 173 -5.94 11.40 13.22
CA VAL A 173 -7.29 11.74 13.69
C VAL A 173 -8.34 11.29 12.69
N ALA A 174 -8.08 11.46 11.39
CA ALA A 174 -9.01 11.04 10.37
C ALA A 174 -8.39 10.79 8.99
N HIS A 175 -9.08 9.98 8.20
CA HIS A 175 -8.85 9.88 6.76
C HIS A 175 -9.54 11.05 6.04
N ALA A 176 -8.89 11.60 5.02
CA ALA A 176 -9.44 12.73 4.26
C ALA A 176 -9.48 12.43 2.76
N ALA A 177 -10.56 12.88 2.10
CA ALA A 177 -10.57 13.04 0.66
C ALA A 177 -9.96 14.40 0.29
N ARG A 178 -9.27 14.45 -0.85
CA ARG A 178 -8.68 15.67 -1.40
C ARG A 178 -9.22 15.92 -2.79
N TYR A 179 -9.57 17.17 -3.08
CA TYR A 179 -9.88 17.63 -4.43
C TYR A 179 -9.15 18.94 -4.73
N ASP A 180 -8.44 18.97 -5.85
CA ASP A 180 -7.70 20.14 -6.31
C ASP A 180 -8.59 21.00 -7.21
N TYR A 181 -8.59 22.31 -6.97
CA TYR A 181 -9.41 23.26 -7.69
C TYR A 181 -8.63 24.58 -7.95
N SER A 182 -9.29 25.53 -8.61
CA SER A 182 -8.64 26.73 -9.17
C SER A 182 -7.76 27.50 -8.18
N HIS A 183 -6.70 28.11 -8.70
CA HIS A 183 -5.73 28.95 -7.96
C HIS A 183 -4.81 28.18 -7.01
N GLY A 184 -4.44 26.94 -7.35
CA GLY A 184 -3.54 26.14 -6.52
C GLY A 184 -4.12 25.85 -5.13
N ARG A 185 -5.43 25.62 -5.07
CA ARG A 185 -6.17 25.32 -3.85
C ARG A 185 -6.62 23.88 -3.85
N SER A 186 -6.64 23.29 -2.67
CA SER A 186 -7.12 21.93 -2.46
C SER A 186 -8.07 21.93 -1.28
N VAL A 187 -9.26 21.36 -1.46
CA VAL A 187 -10.16 21.11 -0.35
C VAL A 187 -9.86 19.74 0.23
N MET A 188 -9.77 19.67 1.56
CA MET A 188 -9.77 18.42 2.30
C MET A 188 -11.11 18.22 2.98
N LEU A 189 -11.69 17.04 2.76
CA LEU A 189 -12.94 16.60 3.36
C LEU A 189 -12.64 15.49 4.36
N ASN A 190 -13.00 15.70 5.62
CA ASN A 190 -12.91 14.65 6.62
C ASN A 190 -13.90 13.50 6.34
N LEU A 191 -13.41 12.26 6.28
CA LEU A 191 -14.20 11.06 6.03
C LEU A 191 -14.47 10.21 7.29
N SER A 192 -13.97 10.61 8.47
CA SER A 192 -14.28 9.90 9.71
C SER A 192 -15.77 9.97 9.99
N ARG A 193 -16.40 8.83 10.28
CA ARG A 193 -17.77 8.80 10.79
C ARG A 193 -17.76 9.40 12.20
N GLN A 194 -18.61 10.42 12.41
CA GLN A 194 -18.94 10.92 13.75
C GLN A 194 -19.82 9.91 14.49
#